data_AF-A0A7W0ZMQ3-F1
#
_entry.id   AF-A0A7W0ZMQ3-F1
#
_cell.length_a   1.000
_cell.length_b   1.000
_cell.length_c   1.000
_cell.angle_alpha   90.00
_cell.angle_beta   90.00
_cell.angle_gamma   90.00
#
_symmetry.space_group_name_H-M   'P 1'
#
loop_
_entity.id
_entity.type
_entity.pdbx_description
1 polymer ?
#
loop_
_entity_poly.entity_id
_entity_poly.type
_entity_poly.pdbx_seq_one_letter_code
_entity_poly.pdbx_strand_id
1 'polypeptide(L)'
;MFILQSQATIERAISKAKAMHPRVHVKTFGEYEVSGSKGNTYTVRCERRCNNLKTVDCTCEAGQRGNPCYHAAVAAAQHSYLAAQVDPLVALRYE
;
A
#
# COMPACT_ATOMS: atom_id res chain seq x y z
N MET A 1 2.08 -8.15 7.90
CA MET A 1 0.67 -7.82 8.22
C MET A 1 0.68 -6.83 9.35
N PHE A 2 0.23 -5.59 9.12
CA PHE A 2 -0.02 -4.69 10.25
C PHE A 2 -1.45 -4.84 10.74
N ILE A 3 -1.59 -5.06 12.05
CA ILE A 3 -2.87 -5.03 12.74
C ILE A 3 -3.09 -3.58 13.13
N LEU A 4 -4.25 -3.03 12.79
CA LEU A 4 -4.61 -1.66 13.15
C LEU A 4 -4.75 -1.54 14.67
N GLN A 5 -3.66 -1.16 15.35
CA GLN A 5 -3.65 -1.01 16.80
C GLN A 5 -4.36 0.29 17.24
N SER A 6 -4.26 1.36 16.45
CA SER A 6 -5.01 2.60 16.68
C SER A 6 -5.02 3.51 15.44
N GLN A 7 -6.07 4.31 15.27
CA GLN A 7 -6.21 5.30 14.20
C GLN A 7 -5.01 6.27 14.13
N ALA A 8 -4.48 6.67 15.29
CA ALA A 8 -3.34 7.59 15.39
C ALA A 8 -2.07 7.06 14.71
N THR A 9 -1.83 5.75 14.73
CA THR A 9 -0.65 5.15 14.07
C THR A 9 -0.72 5.25 12.54
N ILE A 10 -1.92 5.14 11.97
CA ILE A 10 -2.16 5.31 10.54
C ILE A 10 -1.99 6.78 10.17
N GLU A 11 -2.57 7.69 10.93
CA GLU A 11 -2.49 9.14 10.67
C GLU A 11 -1.04 9.61 10.64
N ARG A 12 -0.19 9.12 11.54
CA ARG A 12 1.25 9.38 11.53
C ARG A 12 1.92 8.82 10.27
N ALA A 13 1.59 7.60 9.86
CA ALA A 13 2.13 7.01 8.63
C ALA A 13 1.72 7.81 7.38
N ILE A 14 0.47 8.27 7.30
CA ILE A 14 -0.05 9.10 6.21
C ILE A 14 0.63 10.47 6.21
N SER A 15 0.72 11.13 7.37
CA SER A 15 1.39 12.42 7.51
C SER A 15 2.84 12.35 7.05
N LYS A 16 3.56 11.30 7.46
CA LYS A 16 4.93 11.05 6.99
C LYS A 16 5.01 10.75 5.50
N ALA A 17 4.05 10.02 4.92
CA ALA A 17 4.01 9.78 3.48
C ALA A 17 3.86 11.10 2.71
N LYS A 18 2.99 12.00 3.18
CA LYS A 18 2.80 13.34 2.61
C LYS A 18 4.08 14.17 2.70
N ALA A 19 4.78 14.15 3.83
CA ALA A 19 6.02 14.92 4.00
C ALA A 19 7.18 14.38 3.16
N MET A 20 7.30 13.06 3.03
CA MET A 20 8.44 12.42 2.36
C MET A 20 8.29 12.33 0.83
N HIS A 21 7.05 12.40 0.31
CA HIS A 21 6.74 12.19 -1.10
C HIS A 21 7.47 10.98 -1.74
N PRO A 22 7.35 9.78 -1.15
CA PRO A 22 8.05 8.62 -1.66
C PRO A 22 7.57 8.28 -3.07
N ARG A 23 8.52 8.00 -3.97
CA ARG A 23 8.25 7.43 -5.30
C ARG A 23 7.72 6.01 -5.14
N VAL A 24 6.67 5.70 -5.92
CA VAL A 24 6.07 4.38 -6.01
C VAL A 24 6.27 3.86 -7.43
N HIS A 25 6.93 2.72 -7.57
CA HIS A 25 7.03 1.99 -8.81
C HIS A 25 6.13 0.75 -8.73
N VAL A 26 5.22 0.59 -9.69
CA VAL A 26 4.31 -0.55 -9.75
C VAL A 26 5.04 -1.70 -10.45
N LYS A 27 5.32 -2.79 -9.73
CA LYS A 27 5.90 -4.00 -10.34
C LYS A 27 4.82 -4.81 -11.03
N THR A 28 3.75 -5.09 -10.30
CA THR A 28 2.52 -5.69 -10.79
C THR A 28 1.36 -5.22 -9.93
N PHE A 29 0.11 -5.41 -10.37
CA PHE A 29 -1.03 -5.03 -9.53
C PHE A 29 -1.00 -5.81 -8.21
N GLY A 30 -0.92 -5.09 -7.09
CA GLY A 30 -0.75 -5.67 -5.76
C GLY A 30 0.70 -5.80 -5.29
N GLU A 31 1.71 -5.53 -6.11
CA GLU A 31 3.11 -5.45 -5.66
C GLU A 31 3.79 -4.15 -6.13
N TYR A 32 4.32 -3.41 -5.16
CA TYR A 32 4.87 -2.08 -5.32
C TYR A 32 6.28 -2.01 -4.76
N GLU A 33 7.12 -1.22 -5.41
CA GLU A 33 8.40 -0.79 -4.85
C GLU A 33 8.29 0.68 -4.44
N VAL A 34 8.59 0.96 -3.18
CA VAL A 34 8.43 2.29 -2.60
C VAL A 34 9.77 2.79 -2.07
N SER A 35 10.17 3.98 -2.52
CA SER A 35 11.39 4.63 -2.04
C SER A 35 11.29 5.02 -0.55
N GLY A 36 12.39 4.83 0.15
CA GLY A 36 12.58 5.20 1.54
C GLY A 36 13.32 6.53 1.69
N SER A 37 13.25 7.11 2.89
CA SER A 37 13.84 8.42 3.20
C SER A 37 15.37 8.48 3.13
N LYS A 38 16.04 7.33 3.04
CA LYS A 38 17.52 7.19 3.03
C LYS A 38 18.05 6.61 1.71
N GLY A 39 17.26 6.65 0.63
CA GLY A 39 17.65 6.11 -0.68
C GLY A 39 17.43 4.60 -0.86
N ASN A 40 17.09 3.86 0.20
CA ASN A 40 16.68 2.46 0.10
C ASN A 40 15.31 2.32 -0.59
N THR A 41 15.00 1.17 -1.15
CA THR A 41 13.66 0.81 -1.62
C THR A 41 13.09 -0.36 -0.82
N TYR A 42 11.77 -0.38 -0.68
CA TYR A 42 11.06 -1.43 0.05
C TYR A 42 9.95 -1.99 -0.83
N THR A 43 9.73 -3.29 -0.73
CA THR A 43 8.61 -3.95 -1.40
C THR A 43 7.38 -3.84 -0.52
N VAL A 44 6.25 -3.47 -1.11
CA VAL A 44 4.93 -3.47 -0.48
C VAL A 44 4.00 -4.38 -1.27
N ARG A 45 3.32 -5.29 -0.58
CA ARG A 45 2.32 -6.19 -1.15
C ARG A 45 0.94 -5.86 -0.62
N CYS A 46 0.01 -5.59 -1.52
CA CYS A 46 -1.41 -5.41 -1.25
C CYS A 46 -2.15 -6.63 -1.80
N GLU A 47 -2.69 -7.47 -0.92
CA GLU A 47 -3.32 -8.72 -1.32
C GLU A 47 -4.56 -9.03 -0.47
N ARG A 48 -5.42 -9.89 -1.01
CA ARG A 48 -6.51 -10.52 -0.25
C ARG A 48 -6.01 -11.86 0.27
N ARG A 49 -6.13 -12.07 1.58
CA ARG A 49 -5.82 -13.34 2.25
C ARG A 49 -7.10 -14.09 2.61
N CYS A 50 -6.96 -15.24 3.27
CA CYS A 50 -8.05 -16.05 3.80
C CYS A 50 -9.12 -15.19 4.47
N ASN A 51 -10.39 -15.59 4.33
CA ASN A 51 -11.56 -14.85 4.81
C ASN A 51 -11.74 -13.46 4.17
N ASN A 52 -11.25 -13.27 2.94
CA ASN A 52 -11.38 -12.02 2.18
C ASN A 52 -10.74 -10.79 2.89
N LEU A 53 -9.81 -11.04 3.81
CA LEU A 53 -9.12 -9.98 4.53
C LEU A 53 -8.14 -9.27 3.60
N LYS A 54 -8.30 -7.96 3.44
CA LYS A 54 -7.35 -7.13 2.68
C LYS A 54 -6.17 -6.80 3.57
N THR A 55 -4.96 -7.16 3.13
CA THR A 55 -3.73 -6.94 3.89
C THR A 55 -2.73 -6.16 3.08
N VAL A 56 -1.93 -5.34 3.79
CA VAL A 56 -0.82 -4.59 3.20
C VAL A 56 0.44 -4.89 4.01
N ASP A 57 1.43 -5.46 3.34
CA ASP A 57 2.69 -5.92 3.92
C ASP A 57 3.85 -5.13 3.33
N CYS A 58 4.78 -4.67 4.17
CA CYS A 58 5.96 -3.94 3.74
C CYS A 58 7.23 -4.57 4.30
N THR A 59 8.28 -4.65 3.47
CA THR A 59 9.58 -5.22 3.86
C THR A 59 10.43 -4.29 4.74
N CYS A 60 10.00 -3.06 5.04
CA CYS A 60 10.71 -2.22 6.00
C CYS A 60 10.57 -2.74 7.44
N GLU A 61 11.49 -2.36 8.33
CA GLU A 61 11.53 -2.82 9.72
C GLU A 61 10.18 -2.65 10.45
N ALA A 62 9.53 -1.49 10.27
CA ALA A 62 8.21 -1.24 10.86
C ALA A 62 7.14 -2.20 10.33
N GLY A 63 7.12 -2.43 9.00
CA GLY A 63 6.16 -3.33 8.36
C GLY A 63 6.37 -4.80 8.75
N GLN A 64 7.62 -5.23 8.90
CA GLN A 64 7.98 -6.57 9.38
C GLN A 64 7.54 -6.80 10.83
N ARG A 65 7.54 -5.74 11.65
CA ARG A 65 7.01 -5.76 13.03
C ARG A 65 5.49 -5.59 13.11
N GLY A 66 4.80 -5.52 11.97
CA GLY A 66 3.35 -5.35 11.94
C GLY A 66 2.87 -3.94 12.32
N ASN A 67 3.71 -2.92 12.16
CA ASN A 67 3.34 -1.53 12.38
C ASN A 67 3.00 -0.83 11.04
N PRO A 68 1.98 0.06 11.02
CA PRO A 68 1.74 0.93 9.89
C PRO A 68 2.99 1.76 9.55
N CYS A 69 3.43 1.72 8.30
CA CYS A 69 4.54 2.53 7.81
C CYS A 69 4.09 3.38 6.64
N TYR A 70 4.80 4.49 6.39
CA TYR A 70 4.45 5.40 5.31
C TYR A 70 4.59 4.76 3.92
N HIS A 71 5.46 3.75 3.76
CA HIS A 71 5.55 2.98 2.52
C HIS A 71 4.26 2.20 2.24
N ALA A 72 3.74 1.52 3.28
CA ALA A 72 2.49 0.79 3.18
C ALA A 72 1.31 1.73 2.90
N ALA A 73 1.28 2.89 3.55
CA ALA A 73 0.23 3.89 3.34
C ALA A 73 0.18 4.40 1.90
N VAL A 74 1.33 4.78 1.32
CA VAL A 74 1.36 5.30 -0.06
C VAL A 74 1.05 4.21 -1.09
N ALA A 75 1.54 2.98 -0.89
CA ALA A 75 1.26 1.86 -1.77
C ALA A 75 -0.22 1.45 -1.70
N ALA A 76 -0.84 1.49 -0.52
CA ALA A 76 -2.27 1.25 -0.37
C ALA A 76 -3.12 2.31 -1.10
N ALA A 77 -2.72 3.57 -1.06
CA ALA A 77 -3.36 4.65 -1.81
C ALA A 77 -3.21 4.44 -3.33
N GLN A 78 -2.00 4.14 -3.80
CA GLN A 78 -1.74 3.84 -5.22
C GLN A 78 -2.55 2.63 -5.69
N HIS A 79 -2.57 1.56 -4.88
CA HIS A 79 -3.34 0.35 -5.18
C HIS A 79 -4.83 0.65 -5.31
N SER A 80 -5.39 1.45 -4.39
CA SER A 80 -6.79 1.84 -4.42
C SER A 80 -7.11 2.70 -5.65
N TYR A 81 -6.22 3.63 -6.01
CA TYR A 81 -6.38 4.45 -7.21
C TYR A 81 -6.38 3.61 -8.50
N LEU A 82 -5.46 2.64 -8.62
CA LEU A 82 -5.43 1.72 -9.76
C LEU A 82 -6.63 0.78 -9.77
N ALA A 83 -7.04 0.28 -8.60
CA ALA A 83 -8.22 -0.58 -8.47
C ALA A 83 -9.52 0.15 -8.81
N ALA A 84 -9.57 1.47 -8.68
CA ALA A 84 -10.71 2.29 -9.06
C ALA A 84 -10.75 2.60 -10.57
N GLN A 85 -9.64 2.40 -11.29
CA GLN A 85 -9.52 2.65 -12.72
C GLN A 85 -9.97 1.47 -13.60
N VAL A 86 -10.73 0.51 -13.06
CA VAL A 86 -11.28 -0.58 -13.87
C VAL A 86 -12.08 0.01 -15.05
N ASP A 87 -11.64 -0.37 -16.25
CA ASP A 87 -11.99 0.18 -17.55
C ASP A 87 -13.52 0.22 -17.80
N PRO A 88 -14.11 1.35 -18.26
CA PRO A 88 -15.51 1.40 -18.71
C PRO A 88 -15.85 0.34 -19.77
N LEU A 89 -14.86 -0.16 -20.52
CA LEU A 89 -15.05 -1.15 -21.59
C LEU A 89 -15.23 -2.60 -21.07
N VAL A 90 -14.93 -2.88 -19.80
CA VAL A 90 -15.22 -4.20 -19.19
C VAL A 90 -16.67 -4.29 -18.71
N ALA A 91 -17.33 -3.16 -18.43
CA ALA A 91 -18.74 -3.12 -18.04
C ALA A 91 -19.69 -3.52 -19.19
N LEU A 92 -19.30 -3.32 -20.45
CA LEU A 92 -20.09 -3.66 -21.65
C LEU A 92 -19.99 -5.12 -22.10
N ARG A 93 -19.27 -5.98 -21.35
CA ARG A 93 -19.11 -7.42 -21.69
C ARG A 93 -20.02 -8.35 -20.90
N TYR A 94 -20.94 -7.80 -20.11
CA TYR A 94 -21.94 -8.53 -19.32
C TYR A 94 -23.37 -7.99 -19.52
N GLU A 95 -23.69 -7.58 -20.75
CA GLU A 95 -25.07 -7.33 -21.20
C GLU A 95 -25.41 -8.25 -22.38
#